data_AF-A0A659XY50-F1
#
_entry.id   AF-A0A659XY50-F1
#
_cell.length_a   1.000
_cell.length_b   1.000
_cell.length_c   1.000
_cell.angle_alpha   90.00
_cell.angle_beta   90.00
_cell.angle_gamma   90.00
#
_symmetry.space_group_name_H-M   'P 1'
#
loop_
_entity.id
_entity.type
_entity.pdbx_description
1 polymer ?
#
loop_
_entity_poly.entity_id
_entity_poly.type
_entity_poly.pdbx_seq_one_letter_code
_entity_poly.pdbx_strand_id
1 'polypeptide(L)'
;GKDITRLKPNQRNIGMVFQAYALFPNLTVAQNIGFGLKVAGMPRAAIDSRVAEMLDIIRLPQMADRYPYQLSGGQQQRIALARAIAPKPKLLLLDEPLSALD
;
A
#
# COMPACT_ATOMS: atom_id res chain seq x y z
N GLY A 1 -25.55 -5.56 8.01
CA GLY A 1 -24.44 -4.93 7.24
C GLY A 1 -24.94 -3.68 6.54
N LYS A 2 -24.04 -2.78 6.10
CA LYS A 2 -24.41 -1.59 5.32
C LYS A 2 -24.31 -1.91 3.83
N ASP A 3 -25.39 -1.70 3.07
CA ASP A 3 -25.39 -1.89 1.61
C ASP A 3 -24.49 -0.82 0.93
N ILE A 4 -23.60 -1.28 0.05
CA ILE A 4 -22.59 -0.46 -0.66
C ILE A 4 -22.71 -0.56 -2.19
N THR A 5 -23.74 -1.24 -2.71
CA THR A 5 -23.92 -1.51 -4.16
C THR A 5 -23.93 -0.24 -5.01
N ARG A 6 -24.54 0.85 -4.52
CA ARG A 6 -24.66 2.13 -5.24
C ARG A 6 -23.54 3.14 -4.96
N LEU A 7 -22.59 2.83 -4.09
CA LEU A 7 -21.49 3.75 -3.78
C LEU A 7 -20.45 3.77 -4.89
N LYS A 8 -19.86 4.94 -5.18
CA LYS A 8 -18.69 5.04 -6.08
C LYS A 8 -17.48 4.30 -5.47
N PRO A 9 -16.55 3.76 -6.28
CA PRO A 9 -15.42 2.98 -5.76
C PRO A 9 -14.64 3.65 -4.61
N ASN A 10 -14.36 4.94 -4.72
CA ASN A 10 -13.66 5.74 -3.69
C ASN A 10 -14.44 5.95 -2.39
N GLN A 11 -15.75 5.65 -2.35
CA GLN A 11 -16.61 5.77 -1.17
C GLN A 11 -16.79 4.44 -0.43
N ARG A 12 -16.26 3.33 -0.97
CA ARG A 12 -16.49 1.98 -0.43
C ARG A 12 -15.53 1.60 0.70
N ASN A 13 -14.45 2.35 0.90
CA ASN A 13 -13.41 2.06 1.91
C ASN A 13 -12.80 0.64 1.79
N ILE A 14 -12.57 0.21 0.54
CA ILE A 14 -11.97 -1.06 0.15
C ILE A 14 -10.53 -0.79 -0.33
N GLY A 15 -9.56 -1.61 0.08
CA GLY A 15 -8.22 -1.64 -0.49
C GLY A 15 -8.13 -2.71 -1.57
N MET A 16 -7.41 -2.45 -2.65
CA MET A 16 -7.22 -3.41 -3.75
C MET A 16 -5.73 -3.54 -4.08
N VAL A 17 -5.26 -4.78 -4.27
CA VAL A 17 -3.92 -5.11 -4.75
C VAL A 17 -4.06 -5.82 -6.10
N PHE A 18 -3.38 -5.31 -7.13
CA PHE A 18 -3.39 -5.83 -8.51
C PHE A 18 -2.21 -6.79 -8.77
N GLN A 19 -2.35 -7.65 -9.79
CA GLN A 19 -1.39 -8.69 -10.21
C GLN A 19 0.03 -8.17 -10.54
N ALA A 20 0.17 -7.05 -11.22
CA ALA A 20 1.41 -6.29 -11.21
C ALA A 20 1.35 -5.41 -9.97
N TYR A 21 2.32 -5.51 -9.05
CA TYR A 21 2.35 -4.84 -7.74
C TYR A 21 2.00 -3.33 -7.72
N ALA A 22 1.87 -2.74 -8.92
CA ALA A 22 1.28 -1.44 -9.25
C ALA A 22 1.95 -0.32 -8.48
N LEU A 23 3.18 -0.55 -8.02
CA LEU A 23 4.01 0.46 -7.38
C LEU A 23 4.26 1.56 -8.40
N PHE A 24 4.14 2.80 -7.94
CA PHE A 24 4.48 3.95 -8.77
C PHE A 24 6.00 3.97 -8.93
N PRO A 25 6.54 3.77 -10.16
CA PRO A 25 7.97 3.57 -10.37
C PRO A 25 8.80 4.83 -10.10
N ASN A 26 8.15 5.99 -10.20
CA ASN A 26 8.71 7.32 -9.95
C ASN A 26 8.58 7.78 -8.49
N LEU A 27 8.04 6.94 -7.59
CA LEU A 27 7.90 7.25 -6.17
C LEU A 27 8.81 6.34 -5.34
N THR A 28 9.34 6.86 -4.23
CA THR A 28 10.05 6.04 -3.24
C THR A 28 9.11 5.06 -2.53
N VAL A 29 9.64 4.09 -1.78
CA VAL A 29 8.84 3.17 -0.97
C VAL A 29 7.94 3.93 0.01
N ALA A 30 8.49 4.92 0.73
CA ALA A 30 7.73 5.73 1.67
C ALA A 30 6.58 6.48 0.97
N GLN A 31 6.85 7.04 -0.22
CA GLN A 31 5.84 7.73 -1.02
C GLN A 31 4.77 6.78 -1.56
N ASN A 32 5.16 5.56 -1.97
CA ASN A 32 4.22 4.54 -2.38
C ASN A 32 3.26 4.18 -1.25
N ILE A 33 3.78 3.84 -0.06
CA ILE A 33 2.98 3.47 1.11
C ILE A 33 2.09 4.64 1.55
N GLY A 34 2.63 5.86 1.58
CA GLY A 34 1.92 7.07 2.01
C GLY A 34 0.95 7.65 0.98
N PHE A 35 0.94 7.17 -0.27
CA PHE A 35 0.18 7.77 -1.36
C PHE A 35 -1.31 7.89 -1.04
N GLY A 36 -1.95 6.79 -0.62
CA GLY A 36 -3.38 6.77 -0.28
C GLY A 36 -3.73 7.69 0.90
N LEU A 37 -2.81 7.81 1.87
CA LEU A 37 -2.99 8.68 3.04
C LEU A 37 -2.90 10.16 2.66
N LYS A 38 -1.97 10.50 1.75
CA LYS A 38 -1.83 11.84 1.19
C LYS A 38 -3.08 12.23 0.39
N VAL A 39 -3.60 11.33 -0.44
CA VAL A 39 -4.85 11.54 -1.21
C VAL A 39 -6.05 11.72 -0.27
N ALA A 40 -6.06 11.02 0.88
CA ALA A 40 -7.08 11.20 1.92
C ALA A 40 -6.92 12.49 2.76
N GLY A 41 -5.92 13.32 2.47
CA GLY A 41 -5.72 14.61 3.15
C GLY A 41 -5.13 14.50 4.56
N MET A 42 -4.47 13.39 4.90
CA MET A 42 -3.85 13.24 6.22
C MET A 42 -2.67 14.21 6.43
N PRO A 43 -2.46 14.72 7.66
CA PRO A 43 -1.30 15.55 7.99
C PRO A 43 0.02 14.81 7.77
N ARG A 44 1.06 15.54 7.35
CA ARG A 44 2.35 14.94 6.98
C ARG A 44 2.96 14.09 8.10
N ALA A 45 2.97 14.58 9.34
CA ALA A 45 3.48 13.84 10.48
C ALA A 45 2.73 12.51 10.73
N ALA A 46 1.42 12.49 10.51
CA ALA A 46 0.61 11.27 10.64
C ALA A 46 0.91 10.27 9.49
N ILE A 47 1.17 10.78 8.29
CA ILE A 47 1.62 9.95 7.16
C ILE A 47 2.98 9.33 7.48
N ASP A 48 3.96 10.14 7.91
CA ASP A 48 5.32 9.67 8.18
C ASP A 48 5.32 8.60 9.29
N SER A 49 4.55 8.81 10.36
CA SER A 49 4.38 7.82 11.43
C SER A 49 3.73 6.51 10.93
N ARG A 50 2.66 6.61 10.11
CA ARG A 50 2.00 5.43 9.56
C ARG A 50 2.89 4.68 8.57
N VAL A 51 3.68 5.38 7.77
CA VAL A 51 4.66 4.77 6.85
C VAL A 51 5.72 4.00 7.63
N ALA A 52 6.28 4.58 8.70
CA ALA A 52 7.23 3.90 9.56
C ALA A 52 6.64 2.61 10.16
N GLU A 53 5.42 2.68 10.70
CA GLU A 53 4.69 1.51 11.22
C GLU A 53 4.55 0.41 10.16
N MET A 54 4.19 0.77 8.91
CA MET A 54 4.04 -0.22 7.84
C MET A 54 5.37 -0.85 7.44
N LEU A 55 6.46 -0.09 7.40
CA LEU A 55 7.80 -0.60 7.11
C LEU A 55 8.26 -1.60 8.19
N ASP A 56 7.93 -1.36 9.46
CA ASP A 56 8.21 -2.28 10.55
C ASP A 56 7.40 -3.58 10.44
N ILE A 57 6.10 -3.48 10.14
CA ILE A 57 5.22 -4.64 9.97
C ILE A 57 5.74 -5.57 8.87
N ILE A 58 6.17 -5.00 7.74
CA ILE A 58 6.69 -5.79 6.62
C ILE A 58 8.18 -6.15 6.75
N ARG A 59 8.81 -5.82 7.88
CA ARG A 59 10.23 -6.09 8.19
C ARG A 59 11.22 -5.45 7.22
N LEU A 60 10.92 -4.23 6.74
CA LEU A 60 11.77 -3.45 5.82
C LEU A 60 12.03 -1.99 6.32
N PRO A 61 12.43 -1.76 7.59
CA PRO A 61 12.52 -0.41 8.17
C PRO A 61 13.45 0.55 7.41
N GLN A 62 14.52 0.04 6.79
CA GLN A 62 15.54 0.84 6.10
C GLN A 62 15.25 1.09 4.61
N MET A 63 14.09 0.70 4.11
CA MET A 63 13.79 0.75 2.67
C MET A 63 13.04 2.02 2.23
N ALA A 64 12.73 2.94 3.15
CA ALA A 64 11.89 4.12 2.91
C ALA A 64 12.28 4.93 1.66
N ASP A 65 13.58 5.17 1.46
CA ASP A 65 14.10 6.04 0.40
C ASP A 65 14.42 5.31 -0.92
N ARG A 66 14.24 4.00 -0.96
CA ARG A 66 14.47 3.21 -2.18
C ARG A 66 13.34 3.41 -3.18
N TYR A 67 13.65 3.20 -4.45
CA TYR A 67 12.68 3.11 -5.54
C TYR A 67 12.35 1.65 -5.88
N PRO A 68 11.17 1.36 -6.47
CA PRO A 68 10.76 -0.01 -6.79
C PRO A 68 11.79 -0.83 -7.59
N TYR A 69 12.50 -0.20 -8.54
CA TYR A 69 13.52 -0.87 -9.35
C TYR A 69 14.76 -1.32 -8.57
N GLN A 70 14.93 -0.86 -7.32
CA GLN A 70 16.04 -1.24 -6.44
C GLN A 70 15.70 -2.43 -5.53
N LEU A 71 14.53 -3.04 -5.71
CA LEU A 71 13.95 -4.02 -4.80
C LEU A 71 13.74 -5.36 -5.50
N SER A 72 13.94 -6.46 -4.76
CA SER A 72 13.56 -7.79 -5.22
C SER A 72 12.04 -7.93 -5.37
N GLY A 73 11.57 -8.91 -6.14
CA GLY A 73 10.13 -9.17 -6.33
C GLY A 73 9.37 -9.33 -5.01
N GLY A 74 9.89 -10.16 -4.10
CA GLY A 74 9.30 -10.33 -2.76
C GLY A 74 9.34 -9.08 -1.86
N GLN A 75 10.28 -8.17 -2.08
CA GLN A 75 10.26 -6.85 -1.42
C GLN A 75 9.15 -5.97 -2.01
N GLN A 76 9.03 -5.92 -3.35
CA GLN A 76 7.98 -5.15 -4.03
C GLN A 76 6.58 -5.61 -3.62
N GLN A 77 6.36 -6.93 -3.53
CA GLN A 77 5.11 -7.53 -3.07
C GLN A 77 4.74 -7.07 -1.66
N ARG A 78 5.68 -7.14 -0.70
CA ARG A 78 5.46 -6.67 0.67
C ARG A 78 5.13 -5.18 0.74
N ILE A 79 5.77 -4.36 -0.09
CA ILE A 79 5.49 -2.92 -0.15
C ILE A 79 4.12 -2.64 -0.77
N ALA A 80 3.71 -3.38 -1.80
CA ALA A 80 2.38 -3.27 -2.37
C ALA A 80 1.30 -3.62 -1.35
N LEU A 81 1.53 -4.66 -0.55
CA LEU A 81 0.66 -5.02 0.57
C LEU A 81 0.60 -3.93 1.64
N ALA A 82 1.75 -3.42 2.08
CA ALA A 82 1.82 -2.31 3.03
C ALA A 82 1.05 -1.07 2.54
N ARG A 83 1.23 -0.70 1.27
CA ARG A 83 0.50 0.41 0.65
C ARG A 83 -1.01 0.22 0.68
N ALA A 84 -1.49 -1.01 0.44
CA ALA A 84 -2.91 -1.29 0.46
C ALA A 84 -3.51 -1.32 1.88
N ILE A 85 -2.71 -1.70 2.89
CA ILE A 85 -3.14 -1.75 4.30
C ILE A 85 -2.96 -0.41 5.02
N ALA A 86 -2.07 0.47 4.54
CA ALA A 86 -1.79 1.75 5.18
C ALA A 86 -3.06 2.58 5.48
N PRO A 87 -4.06 2.69 4.58
CA PRO A 87 -5.32 3.42 4.84
C PRO A 87 -6.29 2.74 5.83
N LYS A 88 -5.94 1.58 6.40
CA LYS A 88 -6.83 0.76 7.25
C LYS A 88 -8.17 0.44 6.57
N PRO A 89 -8.15 -0.16 5.37
CA PRO A 89 -9.39 -0.51 4.67
C PRO A 89 -10.20 -1.54 5.46
N LYS A 90 -11.53 -1.53 5.28
CA LYS A 90 -12.42 -2.52 5.93
C LYS A 90 -12.42 -3.88 5.23
N LEU A 91 -12.02 -3.89 3.97
CA LEU A 91 -11.92 -5.08 3.12
C LEU A 91 -10.72 -4.91 2.21
N LEU A 92 -9.90 -5.95 2.10
CA LEU A 92 -8.76 -6.01 1.21
C LEU A 92 -9.03 -7.09 0.16
N LEU A 93 -9.07 -6.70 -1.11
CA LEU A 93 -9.17 -7.63 -2.23
C LEU A 93 -7.77 -7.84 -2.80
N LEU A 94 -7.36 -9.11 -2.88
CA LEU A 94 -6.07 -9.52 -3.40
C LEU A 94 -6.29 -10.44 -4.60
N ASP A 95 -5.77 -10.05 -5.76
CA ASP A 95 -5.83 -10.88 -6.95
C ASP A 95 -4.46 -11.57 -7.15
N GLU A 96 -4.40 -12.88 -6.90
CA GLU A 96 -3.20 -13.72 -6.96
C GLU A 96 -1.93 -13.14 -6.28
N PRO A 97 -2.01 -12.64 -5.03
CA PRO A 97 -0.92 -11.89 -4.42
C PRO A 97 0.34 -12.73 -4.13
N LEU A 98 0.28 -14.06 -4.24
CA LEU A 98 1.35 -15.00 -3.87
C LEU A 98 1.90 -15.79 -5.07
N SER A 99 1.41 -15.59 -6.30
CA SER A 99 1.82 -16.38 -7.47
C SER A 99 3.27 -16.14 -7.91
N ALA A 100 3.88 -15.04 -7.49
CA ALA A 100 5.26 -14.68 -7.77
C ALA A 100 6.27 -15.17 -6.71
N LEU A 101 5.83 -16.01 -5.77
CA LEU A 101 6.69 -16.75 -4.86
C LEU A 101 6.96 -18.14 -5.48
N ASP A 102 7.99 -18.23 -6.30
CA ASP A 102 8.72 -19.50 -6.49
C ASP A 102 9.67 -19.72 -5.30
#